data_AF-A0A7C1YEF5-F1
#
_entry.id   AF-A0A7C1YEF5-F1
#
_cell.length_a   1.000
_cell.length_b   1.000
_cell.length_c   1.000
_cell.angle_alpha   90.00
_cell.angle_beta   90.00
_cell.angle_gamma   90.00
#
_symmetry.space_group_name_H-M   'P 1'
#
loop_
_entity.id
_entity.type
_entity.pdbx_description
1 polymer ?
#
loop_
_entity_poly.entity_id
_entity_poly.type
_entity_poly.pdbx_seq_one_letter_code
_entity_poly.pdbx_strand_id
1 'polypeptide(L)'
;MDTRRRELLERIMADLAAGDRAMVFRLISEFGGELAAFVHWAAGRDGYRLSRQEVDDLVFDCADRLSGLAGSWRPDGGALPWVWARRALVSMIRYNLFGPVSVDPVQMAEMCESEDRPPPVGPHDERDWLAKLEGLEGTEPRVAAFLAAVEGVSRRNVSVFLEYRVQQWLSDPEPSRTVGAMFGLKPNHVRQIAHRVQVRLRQNGVERVA
;
A
#
# COMPACT_ATOMS: atom_id res chain seq x y z
N MET A 1 -14.83 21.88 -5.64
CA MET A 1 -13.57 21.79 -6.41
C MET A 1 -13.73 22.63 -7.66
N ASP A 2 -12.80 23.53 -7.94
CA ASP A 2 -12.83 24.37 -9.16
C ASP A 2 -12.47 23.57 -10.42
N THR A 3 -12.65 24.19 -11.59
CA THR A 3 -12.46 23.57 -12.91
C THR A 3 -11.01 23.14 -13.15
N ARG A 4 -10.02 23.96 -12.81
CA ARG A 4 -8.60 23.63 -13.05
C ARG A 4 -8.14 22.45 -12.20
N ARG A 5 -8.58 22.43 -10.94
CA ARG A 5 -8.32 21.34 -10.01
C ARG A 5 -9.02 20.05 -10.46
N ARG A 6 -10.22 20.16 -11.07
CA ARG A 6 -10.89 19.03 -11.73
C ARG A 6 -10.10 18.48 -12.92
N GLU A 7 -9.68 19.33 -13.84
CA GLU A 7 -8.90 18.92 -15.02
C GLU A 7 -7.56 18.25 -14.61
N LEU A 8 -6.93 18.72 -13.54
CA LEU A 8 -5.73 18.07 -12.99
C LEU A 8 -6.04 16.66 -12.47
N LEU A 9 -7.13 16.49 -11.71
CA LEU A 9 -7.55 15.19 -11.20
C LEU A 9 -7.86 14.22 -12.34
N GLU A 10 -8.55 14.69 -13.38
CA GLU A 10 -8.89 13.89 -14.55
C GLU A 10 -7.65 13.39 -15.29
N ARG A 11 -6.64 14.25 -15.48
CA ARG A 11 -5.35 13.85 -16.08
C ARG A 11 -4.63 12.80 -15.25
N ILE A 12 -4.51 13.04 -13.94
CA ILE A 12 -3.87 12.08 -13.02
C ILE A 12 -4.56 10.71 -13.08
N MET A 13 -5.90 10.68 -13.06
CA MET A 13 -6.65 9.44 -13.15
C MET A 13 -6.53 8.76 -14.53
N ALA A 14 -6.45 9.53 -15.62
CA ALA A 14 -6.20 8.99 -16.95
C ALA A 14 -4.81 8.34 -17.07
N ASP A 15 -3.78 9.00 -16.54
CA ASP A 15 -2.42 8.44 -16.51
C ASP A 15 -2.34 7.18 -15.63
N LEU A 16 -3.06 7.15 -14.50
CA LEU A 16 -3.20 5.95 -13.67
C LEU A 16 -3.92 4.82 -14.41
N ALA A 17 -4.98 5.14 -15.16
CA ALA A 17 -5.68 4.16 -16.00
C ALA A 17 -4.78 3.62 -17.13
N ALA A 18 -3.85 4.43 -17.64
CA ALA A 18 -2.82 4.01 -18.58
C ALA A 18 -1.69 3.18 -17.94
N GLY A 19 -1.72 2.99 -16.61
CA GLY A 19 -0.77 2.18 -15.87
C GLY A 19 0.42 2.94 -15.28
N ASP A 20 0.47 4.27 -15.38
CA ASP A 20 1.52 5.07 -14.74
C ASP A 20 1.30 5.18 -13.23
N ARG A 21 1.75 4.15 -12.51
CA ARG A 21 1.63 4.10 -11.04
C ARG A 21 2.39 5.22 -10.32
N ALA A 22 3.32 5.92 -10.98
CA ALA A 22 3.99 7.07 -10.35
C ALA A 22 3.00 8.22 -10.05
N MET A 23 1.88 8.29 -10.79
CA MET A 23 0.85 9.30 -10.57
C MET A 23 0.09 9.13 -9.25
N VAL A 24 0.23 8.01 -8.53
CA VAL A 24 -0.30 7.83 -7.16
C VAL A 24 0.26 8.91 -6.24
N PHE A 25 1.56 9.19 -6.34
CA PHE A 25 2.19 10.23 -5.52
C PHE A 25 1.70 11.62 -5.89
N ARG A 26 1.51 11.88 -7.18
CA ARG A 26 0.93 13.16 -7.64
C ARG A 26 -0.49 13.33 -7.14
N LEU A 27 -1.30 12.26 -7.15
CA LEU A 27 -2.64 12.25 -6.57
C LEU A 27 -2.60 12.59 -5.08
N ILE A 28 -1.68 12.02 -4.31
CA ILE A 28 -1.54 12.31 -2.88
C ILE A 28 -1.03 13.73 -2.65
N SER A 29 -0.01 14.17 -3.37
CA SER A 29 0.56 15.52 -3.22
C SER A 29 -0.47 16.61 -3.53
N GLU A 30 -1.28 16.40 -4.57
CA GLU A 30 -2.24 17.41 -5.03
C GLU A 30 -3.60 17.28 -4.30
N PHE A 31 -4.06 16.06 -3.99
CA PHE A 31 -5.42 15.76 -3.48
C PHE A 31 -5.43 14.98 -2.16
N GLY A 32 -4.29 14.88 -1.48
CA GLY A 32 -4.17 14.17 -0.21
C GLY A 32 -5.06 14.76 0.89
N GLY A 33 -5.34 16.06 0.86
CA GLY A 33 -6.28 16.70 1.79
C GLY A 33 -7.71 16.20 1.62
N GLU A 34 -8.18 16.06 0.38
CA GLU A 34 -9.50 15.51 0.08
C GLU A 34 -9.60 14.02 0.42
N LEU A 35 -8.55 13.25 0.15
CA LEU A 35 -8.47 11.85 0.57
C LEU A 35 -8.44 11.73 2.10
N ALA A 36 -7.70 12.59 2.81
CA ALA A 36 -7.66 12.62 4.26
C ALA A 36 -9.04 12.94 4.85
N ALA A 37 -9.75 13.91 4.27
CA ALA A 37 -11.12 14.23 4.66
C ALA A 37 -12.06 13.04 4.45
N PHE A 38 -11.91 12.31 3.33
CA PHE A 38 -12.66 11.08 3.08
C PHE A 38 -12.34 9.98 4.10
N VAL A 39 -11.05 9.77 4.42
CA VAL A 39 -10.59 8.80 5.42
C VAL A 39 -11.16 9.12 6.80
N HIS A 40 -11.08 10.38 7.24
CA HIS A 40 -11.68 10.82 8.49
C HIS A 40 -13.19 10.60 8.53
N TRP A 41 -13.88 10.94 7.43
CA TRP A 41 -15.32 10.70 7.30
C TRP A 41 -15.66 9.21 7.41
N ALA A 42 -14.89 8.34 6.73
CA ALA A 42 -15.10 6.91 6.73
C ALA A 42 -14.86 6.29 8.12
N ALA A 43 -13.75 6.63 8.77
CA ALA A 43 -13.41 6.13 10.11
C ALA A 43 -14.35 6.68 11.20
N GLY A 44 -14.72 7.96 11.11
CA GLY A 44 -15.60 8.61 12.07
C GLY A 44 -17.02 8.04 12.08
N ARG A 45 -17.49 7.49 10.96
CA ARG A 45 -18.79 6.78 10.88
C ARG A 45 -18.85 5.58 11.83
N ASP A 46 -17.72 4.93 12.06
CA ASP A 46 -17.59 3.77 12.95
C ASP A 46 -17.02 4.18 14.33
N GLY A 47 -17.01 5.48 14.64
CA GLY A 47 -16.58 6.02 15.94
C GLY A 47 -15.06 6.05 16.17
N TYR A 48 -14.27 5.76 15.13
CA TYR A 48 -12.82 5.67 15.26
C TYR A 48 -12.14 7.03 15.09
N ARG A 49 -11.18 7.33 15.98
CA ARG A 49 -10.33 8.52 15.88
C ARG A 49 -8.93 8.11 15.43
N LEU A 50 -8.57 8.52 14.22
CA LEU A 50 -7.27 8.27 13.64
C LEU A 50 -6.23 9.26 14.16
N SER A 51 -5.03 8.78 14.43
CA SER A 51 -3.85 9.62 14.54
C SER A 51 -3.46 10.19 13.17
N ARG A 52 -2.67 11.27 13.15
CA ARG A 52 -2.19 11.89 11.91
C ARG A 52 -1.46 10.88 11.02
N GLN A 53 -0.62 10.02 11.61
CA GLN A 53 0.12 9.01 10.86
C GLN A 53 -0.81 7.98 10.21
N GLU A 54 -1.84 7.51 10.93
CA GLU A 54 -2.80 6.55 10.37
C GLU A 54 -3.62 7.15 9.22
N VAL A 55 -3.91 8.45 9.28
CA VAL A 55 -4.54 9.17 8.16
C VAL A 55 -3.60 9.18 6.96
N ASP A 56 -2.34 9.56 7.15
CA ASP A 56 -1.35 9.60 6.06
C ASP A 56 -1.16 8.22 5.42
N ASP A 57 -1.09 7.16 6.22
CA ASP A 57 -0.99 5.76 5.74
C ASP A 57 -2.25 5.34 4.95
N LEU A 58 -3.45 5.64 5.46
CA LEU A 58 -4.70 5.30 4.77
C LEU A 58 -4.96 6.14 3.53
N VAL A 59 -4.46 7.38 3.48
CA VAL A 59 -4.50 8.21 2.28
C VAL A 59 -3.68 7.57 1.17
N PHE A 60 -2.50 7.04 1.51
CA PHE A 60 -1.68 6.29 0.56
C PHE A 60 -2.43 5.05 0.05
N ASP A 61 -2.97 4.23 0.96
CA ASP A 61 -3.73 3.03 0.60
C ASP A 61 -4.96 3.38 -0.27
N CYS A 62 -5.64 4.49 0.00
CA CYS A 62 -6.77 4.94 -0.81
C CYS A 62 -6.33 5.35 -2.22
N ALA A 63 -5.22 6.07 -2.33
CA ALA A 63 -4.69 6.49 -3.63
C ALA A 63 -4.20 5.29 -4.46
N ASP A 64 -3.53 4.33 -3.84
CA ASP A 64 -3.11 3.08 -4.48
C ASP A 64 -4.33 2.24 -4.91
N ARG A 65 -5.36 2.14 -4.06
CA ARG A 65 -6.61 1.46 -4.40
C ARG A 65 -7.34 2.15 -5.55
N LEU A 66 -7.35 3.48 -5.59
CA LEU A 66 -7.92 4.25 -6.70
C LEU A 66 -7.15 4.01 -8.01
N SER A 67 -5.82 3.90 -7.96
CA SER A 67 -4.99 3.53 -9.11
C SER A 67 -5.43 2.20 -9.73
N GLY A 68 -5.61 1.16 -8.90
CA GLY A 68 -6.10 -0.14 -9.35
C GLY A 68 -7.52 -0.13 -9.93
N LEU A 69 -8.32 0.91 -9.63
CA LEU A 69 -9.69 1.08 -10.13
C LEU A 69 -9.80 2.13 -11.26
N ALA A 70 -8.70 2.81 -11.59
CA ALA A 70 -8.72 4.01 -12.42
C ALA A 70 -9.34 3.78 -13.79
N GLY A 71 -9.05 2.64 -14.44
CA GLY A 71 -9.58 2.31 -15.76
C GLY A 71 -11.11 2.13 -15.82
N SER A 72 -11.77 1.96 -14.67
CA SER A 72 -13.23 1.86 -14.58
C SER A 72 -13.91 3.16 -14.19
N TRP A 73 -13.15 4.18 -13.76
CA TRP A 73 -13.69 5.49 -13.45
C TRP A 73 -13.87 6.31 -14.73
N ARG A 74 -14.99 7.02 -14.84
CA ARG A 74 -15.25 7.92 -15.97
C ARG A 74 -15.38 9.38 -15.52
N PRO A 75 -14.64 10.31 -16.14
CA PRO A 75 -14.65 11.72 -15.74
C PRO A 75 -15.98 12.43 -16.08
N ASP A 76 -16.64 12.01 -17.15
CA ASP A 76 -17.94 12.54 -17.62
C ASP A 76 -19.12 12.18 -16.68
N GLY A 77 -18.96 11.16 -15.84
CA GLY A 77 -19.95 10.74 -14.84
C GLY A 77 -20.14 11.72 -13.67
N GLY A 78 -19.36 12.81 -13.61
CA GLY A 78 -19.53 13.91 -12.64
C GLY A 78 -19.03 13.63 -11.22
N ALA A 79 -19.02 12.37 -10.80
CA ALA A 79 -18.54 11.94 -9.48
C ALA A 79 -17.01 11.95 -9.37
N LEU A 80 -16.50 12.45 -8.24
CA LEU A 80 -15.06 12.40 -7.93
C LEU A 80 -14.61 10.94 -7.69
N PRO A 81 -13.32 10.60 -7.92
CA PRO A 81 -12.82 9.23 -7.81
C PRO A 81 -13.13 8.57 -6.47
N TRP A 82 -12.89 9.25 -5.35
CA TRP A 82 -13.16 8.72 -4.00
C TRP A 82 -14.66 8.65 -3.65
N VAL A 83 -15.50 9.43 -4.33
CA VAL A 83 -16.97 9.34 -4.18
C VAL A 83 -17.50 8.14 -4.96
N TRP A 84 -17.05 7.98 -6.20
CA TRP A 84 -17.39 6.84 -7.05
C TRP A 84 -16.90 5.52 -6.44
N ALA A 85 -15.64 5.45 -5.98
CA ALA A 85 -15.04 4.27 -5.37
C ALA A 85 -15.41 4.09 -3.88
N ARG A 86 -16.34 4.89 -3.34
CA ARG A 86 -16.62 4.97 -1.90
C ARG A 86 -16.80 3.61 -1.24
N ARG A 87 -17.58 2.71 -1.84
CA ARG A 87 -17.82 1.37 -1.29
C ARG A 87 -16.53 0.56 -1.15
N ALA A 88 -15.68 0.58 -2.18
CA ALA A 88 -14.40 -0.12 -2.17
C ALA A 88 -13.43 0.48 -1.15
N LEU A 89 -13.34 1.81 -1.10
CA LEU A 89 -12.45 2.51 -0.17
C LEU A 89 -12.89 2.33 1.29
N VAL A 90 -14.19 2.44 1.59
CA VAL A 90 -14.71 2.19 2.94
C VAL A 90 -14.48 0.74 3.36
N SER A 91 -14.70 -0.22 2.46
CA SER A 91 -14.43 -1.63 2.77
C SER A 91 -12.96 -1.85 3.11
N MET A 92 -12.04 -1.28 2.33
CA MET A 92 -10.60 -1.35 2.57
C MET A 92 -10.19 -0.66 3.87
N ILE A 93 -10.70 0.55 4.15
CA ILE A 93 -10.40 1.28 5.40
C ILE A 93 -10.88 0.48 6.62
N ARG A 94 -12.12 -0.03 6.58
CA ARG A 94 -12.67 -0.84 7.68
C ARG A 94 -11.86 -2.12 7.87
N TYR A 95 -11.48 -2.76 6.78
CA TYR A 95 -10.61 -3.93 6.82
C TYR A 95 -9.25 -3.59 7.46
N ASN A 96 -8.62 -2.49 7.06
CA ASN A 96 -7.32 -2.07 7.58
C ASN A 96 -7.34 -1.69 9.07
N LEU A 97 -8.46 -1.19 9.58
CA LEU A 97 -8.63 -0.76 10.97
C LEU A 97 -9.11 -1.88 11.90
N PHE A 98 -10.00 -2.74 11.42
CA PHE A 98 -10.71 -3.72 12.26
C PHE A 98 -10.45 -5.19 11.88
N GLY A 99 -9.76 -5.44 10.77
CA GLY A 99 -9.67 -6.77 10.17
C GLY A 99 -10.97 -7.16 9.44
N PRO A 100 -11.15 -8.45 9.09
CA PRO A 100 -12.37 -8.90 8.43
C PRO A 100 -13.58 -8.66 9.35
N VAL A 101 -14.56 -7.90 8.86
CA VAL A 101 -15.87 -7.81 9.50
C VAL A 101 -16.51 -9.18 9.34
N SER A 102 -16.76 -9.87 10.46
CA SER A 102 -17.23 -11.27 10.55
C SER A 102 -17.88 -11.81 9.28
N VAL A 103 -17.12 -12.63 8.57
CA VAL A 103 -17.69 -13.73 7.79
C VAL A 103 -18.37 -14.69 8.77
N ASP A 104 -19.47 -15.30 8.33
CA ASP A 104 -20.26 -16.24 9.11
C ASP A 104 -19.36 -17.24 9.88
N PRO A 105 -19.55 -17.47 11.19
CA PRO A 105 -18.74 -18.42 11.96
C PRO A 105 -18.66 -19.83 11.32
N VAL A 106 -19.63 -20.21 10.48
CA VAL A 106 -19.60 -21.45 9.71
C VAL A 106 -18.52 -21.43 8.62
N GLN A 107 -18.30 -20.31 7.92
CA GLN A 107 -17.21 -20.16 6.94
C GLN A 107 -15.83 -20.06 7.61
N MET A 108 -15.76 -19.55 8.84
CA MET A 108 -14.52 -19.59 9.62
C MET A 108 -14.12 -20.99 10.04
N ALA A 109 -15.08 -21.84 10.43
CA ALA A 109 -14.79 -23.24 10.76
C ALA A 109 -14.21 -24.01 9.56
N GLU A 110 -14.67 -23.73 8.34
CA GLU A 110 -14.13 -24.35 7.11
C GLU A 110 -12.75 -23.80 6.70
N MET A 111 -12.40 -22.56 7.08
CA MET A 111 -11.08 -21.97 6.81
C MET A 111 -10.05 -22.25 7.92
N CYS A 112 -10.48 -22.51 9.15
CA CYS A 112 -9.63 -22.74 10.32
C CYS A 112 -9.11 -24.18 10.45
N GLU A 113 -9.50 -25.12 9.57
CA GLU A 113 -8.94 -26.48 9.55
C GLU A 113 -7.46 -26.55 9.08
N SER A 114 -6.78 -25.41 8.88
CA SER A 114 -5.35 -25.37 8.56
C SER A 114 -4.48 -24.60 9.56
N GLU A 115 -4.81 -24.59 10.85
CA GLU A 115 -3.92 -24.06 11.90
C GLU A 115 -3.30 -25.17 12.74
N ASP A 116 -2.32 -25.87 12.16
CA ASP A 116 -1.21 -26.45 12.96
C ASP A 116 0.06 -26.64 12.13
N ARG A 117 0.45 -25.60 11.38
CA ARG A 117 1.76 -25.57 10.70
C ARG A 117 2.67 -24.58 11.41
N PRO A 118 3.72 -25.04 12.13
CA PRO A 118 4.74 -24.13 12.65
C PRO A 118 5.36 -23.34 11.49
N PRO A 119 5.75 -22.06 11.70
CA PRO A 119 6.37 -21.27 10.65
C PRO A 119 7.60 -22.02 10.13
N PRO A 120 7.79 -22.16 8.80
CA PRO A 120 8.98 -22.80 8.28
C PRO A 120 10.19 -21.94 8.64
N VAL A 121 10.93 -22.33 9.68
CA VAL A 121 12.26 -21.82 9.99
C VAL A 121 13.24 -22.76 9.29
N GLY A 122 13.54 -22.45 8.02
CA GLY A 122 14.53 -23.16 7.21
C GLY A 122 15.81 -22.32 7.02
N PRO A 123 17.01 -22.91 6.88
CA PRO A 123 18.29 -22.19 6.99
C PRO A 123 18.74 -21.44 5.73
N HIS A 124 17.91 -21.35 4.68
CA HIS A 124 18.15 -20.51 3.51
C HIS A 124 16.78 -20.08 2.98
N ASP A 125 16.41 -18.83 3.22
CA ASP A 125 15.10 -18.28 2.88
C ASP A 125 15.06 -17.93 1.38
N GLU A 126 14.27 -18.67 0.60
CA GLU A 126 13.95 -18.29 -0.80
C GLU A 126 13.33 -16.87 -0.89
N ARG A 127 13.00 -16.24 0.24
CA ARG A 127 12.40 -14.91 0.38
C ARG A 127 13.37 -13.83 0.87
N ASP A 128 14.68 -14.10 0.99
CA ASP A 128 15.67 -13.03 1.22
C ASP A 128 15.91 -12.25 -0.09
N TRP A 129 14.91 -11.45 -0.47
CA TRP A 129 14.96 -10.56 -1.62
C TRP A 129 16.13 -9.59 -1.58
N LEU A 130 16.56 -9.19 -0.38
CA LEU A 130 17.70 -8.30 -0.23
C LEU A 130 19.01 -9.00 -0.58
N ALA A 131 19.24 -10.24 -0.12
CA ALA A 131 20.38 -11.04 -0.56
C ALA A 131 20.41 -11.24 -2.08
N LYS A 132 19.24 -11.47 -2.69
CA LYS A 132 19.12 -11.61 -4.15
C LYS A 132 19.49 -10.31 -4.88
N LEU A 133 19.08 -9.15 -4.36
CA LEU A 133 19.45 -7.84 -4.92
C LEU A 133 20.94 -7.53 -4.72
N GLU A 134 21.52 -7.84 -3.55
CA GLU A 134 22.96 -7.71 -3.30
C GLU A 134 23.78 -8.48 -4.35
N GLY A 135 23.34 -9.67 -4.76
CA GLY A 135 23.96 -10.44 -5.84
C GLY A 135 23.88 -9.82 -7.24
N LEU A 136 23.02 -8.82 -7.45
CA LEU A 136 22.80 -8.14 -8.74
C LEU A 136 23.41 -6.74 -8.81
N GLU A 137 23.99 -6.23 -7.71
CA GLU A 137 24.52 -4.86 -7.58
C GLU A 137 25.48 -4.48 -8.72
N GLY A 138 26.39 -5.39 -9.08
CA GLY A 138 27.38 -5.16 -10.14
C GLY A 138 26.85 -5.26 -11.58
N THR A 139 25.59 -5.67 -11.76
CA THR A 139 24.99 -5.96 -13.07
C THR A 139 23.84 -5.03 -13.44
N GLU A 140 23.11 -4.49 -12.46
CA GLU A 140 21.95 -3.62 -12.71
C GLU A 140 22.10 -2.29 -11.95
N PRO A 141 22.32 -1.16 -12.66
CA PRO A 141 22.50 0.16 -12.03
C PRO A 141 21.36 0.59 -11.11
N ARG A 142 20.12 0.15 -11.38
CA ARG A 142 18.97 0.44 -10.51
C ARG A 142 19.06 -0.27 -9.16
N VAL A 143 19.64 -1.46 -9.14
CA VAL A 143 19.85 -2.22 -7.90
C VAL A 143 20.91 -1.55 -7.05
N ALA A 144 22.03 -1.12 -7.65
CA ALA A 144 23.05 -0.34 -6.95
C ALA A 144 22.49 0.96 -6.36
N ALA A 145 21.67 1.70 -7.13
CA ALA A 145 21.00 2.91 -6.63
C ALA A 145 20.06 2.61 -5.45
N PHE A 146 19.28 1.52 -5.53
CA PHE A 146 18.42 1.09 -4.43
C PHE A 146 19.22 0.75 -3.17
N LEU A 147 20.28 -0.07 -3.29
CA LEU A 147 21.12 -0.50 -2.16
C LEU A 147 21.78 0.71 -1.47
N ALA A 148 22.30 1.67 -2.25
CA ALA A 148 22.82 2.91 -1.73
C ALA A 148 21.75 3.74 -0.99
N ALA A 149 20.53 3.83 -1.54
CA ALA A 149 19.45 4.60 -0.93
C ALA A 149 18.92 4.01 0.38
N VAL A 150 19.02 2.70 0.57
CA VAL A 150 18.64 2.02 1.82
C VAL A 150 19.81 1.83 2.78
N GLU A 151 20.99 2.35 2.46
CA GLU A 151 22.15 2.31 3.36
C GLU A 151 21.78 2.92 4.73
N GLY A 152 22.12 2.22 5.82
CA GLY A 152 21.77 2.61 7.19
C GLY A 152 20.34 2.25 7.64
N VAL A 153 19.51 1.65 6.77
CA VAL A 153 18.27 0.99 7.19
C VAL A 153 18.59 -0.44 7.63
N SER A 154 17.92 -0.93 8.68
CA SER A 154 18.12 -2.31 9.12
C SER A 154 17.73 -3.31 8.02
N ARG A 155 18.52 -4.38 7.87
CA ARG A 155 18.26 -5.47 6.90
C ARG A 155 16.82 -5.96 6.96
N ARG A 156 16.32 -6.20 8.19
CA ARG A 156 14.94 -6.63 8.45
C ARG A 156 13.90 -5.65 7.90
N ASN A 157 14.09 -4.34 8.06
CA ASN A 157 13.13 -3.35 7.59
C ASN A 157 13.12 -3.26 6.06
N VAL A 158 14.28 -3.41 5.41
CA VAL A 158 14.37 -3.49 3.96
C VAL A 158 13.68 -4.77 3.45
N SER A 159 13.90 -5.92 4.09
CA SER A 159 13.21 -7.18 3.74
C SER A 159 11.69 -7.08 3.90
N VAL A 160 11.21 -6.47 5.00
CA VAL A 160 9.77 -6.21 5.21
C VAL A 160 9.19 -5.33 4.10
N PHE A 161 9.90 -4.27 3.72
CA PHE A 161 9.48 -3.39 2.63
C PHE A 161 9.43 -4.13 1.29
N LEU A 162 10.47 -4.89 0.94
CA LEU A 162 10.51 -5.66 -0.31
C LEU A 162 9.38 -6.68 -0.39
N GLU A 163 9.17 -7.46 0.68
CA GLU A 163 8.07 -8.43 0.72
C GLU A 163 6.71 -7.73 0.62
N TYR A 164 6.54 -6.58 1.28
CA TYR A 164 5.32 -5.79 1.19
C TYR A 164 5.04 -5.36 -0.26
N ARG A 165 6.07 -4.94 -1.00
CA ARG A 165 5.96 -4.58 -2.43
C ARG A 165 5.66 -5.79 -3.32
N VAL A 166 6.25 -6.95 -3.02
CA VAL A 166 5.96 -8.21 -3.73
C VAL A 166 4.49 -8.58 -3.55
N GLN A 167 3.97 -8.55 -2.33
CA GLN A 167 2.56 -8.85 -2.06
C GLN A 167 1.61 -7.87 -2.78
N GLN A 168 1.94 -6.58 -2.83
CA GLN A 168 1.20 -5.60 -3.64
C GLN A 168 1.24 -5.93 -5.14
N TRP A 169 2.38 -6.39 -5.67
CA TRP A 169 2.50 -6.79 -7.07
C TRP A 169 1.69 -8.05 -7.39
N LEU A 170 1.65 -9.01 -6.46
CA LEU A 170 0.82 -10.21 -6.52
C LEU A 170 -0.69 -9.92 -6.35
N SER A 171 -1.07 -8.66 -6.21
CA SER A 171 -2.45 -8.23 -5.97
C SER A 171 -3.05 -8.86 -4.71
N ASP A 172 -2.22 -9.13 -3.71
CA ASP A 172 -2.69 -9.50 -2.38
C ASP A 172 -3.64 -8.39 -1.89
N PRO A 173 -4.90 -8.73 -1.54
CA PRO A 173 -5.82 -7.74 -1.00
C PRO A 173 -5.34 -7.14 0.33
N GLU A 174 -4.42 -7.81 1.05
CA GLU A 174 -4.00 -7.46 2.41
C GLU A 174 -2.49 -7.57 2.69
N PRO A 175 -1.63 -6.88 1.91
CA PRO A 175 -0.18 -7.05 1.96
C PRO A 175 0.41 -6.85 3.36
N SER A 176 -0.09 -5.87 4.12
CA SER A 176 0.41 -5.60 5.48
C SER A 176 0.12 -6.72 6.47
N ARG A 177 -0.98 -7.46 6.28
CA ARG A 177 -1.36 -8.58 7.16
C ARG A 177 -0.56 -9.82 6.80
N THR A 178 -0.43 -10.12 5.50
CA THR A 178 0.40 -11.21 4.98
C THR A 178 1.85 -11.05 5.42
N VAL A 179 2.45 -9.88 5.17
CA VAL A 179 3.82 -9.58 5.61
C VAL A 179 3.93 -9.52 7.14
N GLY A 180 2.89 -9.04 7.82
CA GLY A 180 2.84 -9.04 9.28
C GLY A 180 2.98 -10.44 9.87
N ALA A 181 2.22 -11.40 9.32
CA ALA A 181 2.33 -12.81 9.70
C ALA A 181 3.71 -13.40 9.40
N MET A 182 4.31 -13.06 8.26
CA MET A 182 5.65 -13.54 7.87
C MET A 182 6.76 -13.04 8.81
N PHE A 183 6.67 -11.79 9.26
CA PHE A 183 7.73 -11.15 10.06
C PHE A 183 7.39 -11.03 11.54
N GLY A 184 6.27 -11.59 12.01
CA GLY A 184 5.81 -11.45 13.40
C GLY A 184 5.53 -9.99 13.80
N LEU A 185 5.00 -9.20 12.86
CA LEU A 185 4.71 -7.77 13.03
C LEU A 185 3.21 -7.50 12.94
N LYS A 186 2.75 -6.47 13.66
CA LYS A 186 1.39 -5.95 13.48
C LYS A 186 1.28 -5.26 12.10
N PRO A 187 0.13 -5.33 11.40
CA PRO A 187 -0.04 -4.69 10.10
C PRO A 187 0.30 -3.19 10.07
N ASN A 188 -0.08 -2.44 11.11
CA ASN A 188 0.31 -1.02 11.26
C ASN A 188 1.83 -0.84 11.32
N HIS A 189 2.57 -1.75 11.96
CA HIS A 189 4.02 -1.66 12.04
C HIS A 189 4.68 -1.99 10.69
N VAL A 190 4.11 -2.94 9.93
CA VAL A 190 4.53 -3.21 8.55
C VAL A 190 4.37 -1.98 7.68
N ARG A 191 3.20 -1.31 7.74
CA ARG A 191 2.94 -0.04 7.02
C ARG A 191 3.95 1.04 7.39
N GLN A 192 4.22 1.22 8.68
CA GLN A 192 5.21 2.19 9.16
C GLN A 192 6.62 1.91 8.63
N ILE A 193 7.04 0.64 8.61
CA ILE A 193 8.33 0.25 8.03
C ILE A 193 8.34 0.57 6.54
N ALA A 194 7.32 0.13 5.80
CA ALA A 194 7.26 0.34 4.36
C ALA A 194 7.29 1.83 3.98
N HIS A 195 6.52 2.66 4.69
CA HIS A 195 6.51 4.11 4.52
C HIS A 195 7.88 4.73 4.78
N ARG A 196 8.55 4.38 5.88
CA ARG A 196 9.87 4.94 6.24
C ARG A 196 10.93 4.59 5.20
N VAL A 197 10.93 3.35 4.70
CA VAL A 197 11.86 2.94 3.64
C VAL A 197 11.55 3.69 2.34
N GLN A 198 10.28 3.79 1.95
CA GLN A 198 9.85 4.53 0.75
C GLN A 198 10.24 6.02 0.80
N VAL A 199 10.08 6.69 1.94
CA VAL A 199 10.49 8.10 2.13
C VAL A 199 12.00 8.24 1.96
N ARG A 200 12.79 7.31 2.51
CA ARG A 200 14.24 7.32 2.37
C ARG A 200 14.67 7.11 0.92
N LEU A 201 14.04 6.21 0.18
CA LEU A 201 14.31 5.99 -1.25
C LEU A 201 14.12 7.28 -2.06
N ARG A 202 13.03 8.01 -1.80
CA ARG A 202 12.78 9.31 -2.45
C ARG A 202 13.81 10.38 -2.11
N GLN A 203 14.20 10.48 -0.84
CA GLN A 203 15.23 11.45 -0.39
C GLN A 203 16.58 11.21 -1.07
N ASN A 204 16.84 9.97 -1.50
CA ASN A 204 18.06 9.58 -2.21
C ASN A 204 17.87 9.43 -3.73
N GLY A 205 16.77 9.95 -4.29
CA GLY A 205 16.54 10.00 -5.74
C GLY A 205 16.14 8.66 -6.39
N VAL A 206 15.77 7.64 -5.60
CA VAL A 206 15.27 6.36 -6.11
C VAL A 206 13.75 6.41 -6.16
N GLU A 207 13.20 6.90 -7.27
CA GLU A 207 11.74 7.03 -7.46
C GLU A 207 11.06 5.76 -8.02
N ARG A 208 11.83 4.75 -8.45
CA ARG A 208 11.30 3.51 -9.04
C ARG A 208 12.10 2.27 -8.63
N VAL A 209 11.47 1.38 -7.87
CA VAL A 209 11.74 -0.07 -7.98
C VAL A 209 10.54 -0.62 -8.74
N ALA A 210 10.80 -1.06 -9.97
CA ALA A 210 9.78 -1.52 -10.93
C ALA A 210 9.07 -2.78 -10.43
#